data_AF-A0A101C752-F1
#
_entry.id   AF-A0A101C752-F1
#
_cell.length_a   1.000
_cell.length_b   1.000
_cell.length_c   1.000
_cell.angle_alpha   90.00
_cell.angle_beta   90.00
_cell.angle_gamma   90.00
#
_symmetry.space_group_name_H-M   'P 1'
#
loop_
_entity.id
_entity.type
_entity.pdbx_description
1 polymer ?
#
loop_
_entity_poly.entity_id
_entity_poly.type
_entity_poly.pdbx_seq_one_letter_code
_entity_poly.pdbx_strand_id
1 'polypeptide(L)'
;MMSIFILIGAYRYYAGLAERFGKTKWPFGLLAIAIYFGFQITFLICYGIYEAFTDTLSDNNYTGFSIINIISWLFAIAGVYVVYHILEKKFKKESLRKPSLEIEEIGIKE
;
A
#
# COMPACT_ATOMS: atom_id res chain seq x y z
N MET A 1 8.65 17.29 -1.64
CA MET A 1 7.51 17.82 -0.85
C MET A 1 6.19 17.10 -1.13
N MET A 2 5.86 16.72 -2.38
CA MET A 2 4.59 16.02 -2.71
C MET A 2 4.40 14.66 -2.01
N SER A 3 5.49 13.94 -1.74
CA SER A 3 5.50 12.63 -1.08
C SER A 3 4.82 12.61 0.29
N ILE A 4 4.89 13.71 1.05
CA ILE A 4 4.22 13.83 2.36
C ILE A 4 2.70 13.81 2.22
N PHE A 5 2.15 14.49 1.21
CA PHE A 5 0.71 14.47 0.96
C PHE A 5 0.23 13.06 0.57
N ILE A 6 1.03 12.37 -0.25
CA ILE A 6 0.76 10.99 -0.64
C ILE A 6 0.78 10.06 0.59
N LEU A 7 1.77 10.20 1.48
CA LEU A 7 1.87 9.41 2.71
C LEU A 7 0.69 9.64 3.65
N ILE A 8 0.27 10.90 3.86
CA ILE A 8 -0.89 11.23 4.70
C ILE A 8 -2.16 10.62 4.09
N GLY A 9 -2.33 10.72 2.76
CA GLY A 9 -3.44 10.11 2.04
C GLY A 9 -3.46 8.59 2.19
N ALA A 10 -2.33 7.93 1.95
CA ALA A 10 -2.17 6.48 2.07
C ALA A 10 -2.46 5.98 3.50
N TYR A 11 -1.93 6.67 4.51
CA TYR A 11 -2.19 6.36 5.91
C TYR A 11 -3.69 6.41 6.22
N ARG A 12 -4.37 7.50 5.87
CA ARG A 12 -5.81 7.67 6.12
C ARG A 12 -6.63 6.64 5.35
N TYR A 13 -6.24 6.33 4.12
CA TYR A 13 -6.93 5.36 3.27
C TYR A 13 -6.91 3.95 3.89
N TYR A 14 -5.74 3.50 4.38
CA TYR A 14 -5.61 2.20 5.04
C TYR A 14 -6.22 2.15 6.44
N ALA A 15 -6.08 3.24 7.23
CA ALA A 15 -6.74 3.35 8.52
C ALA A 15 -8.26 3.26 8.38
N GLY A 16 -8.83 3.88 7.35
CA GLY A 16 -10.26 3.79 7.03
C GLY A 16 -10.69 2.38 6.60
N LEU A 17 -9.84 1.65 5.88
CA LEU A 17 -10.09 0.23 5.58
C LEU A 17 -10.16 -0.60 6.87
N ALA A 18 -9.18 -0.43 7.77
CA ALA A 18 -9.17 -1.16 9.03
C ALA A 18 -10.43 -0.88 9.87
N GLU A 19 -10.83 0.39 9.95
CA GLU A 19 -12.04 0.82 10.66
C GLU A 19 -13.31 0.15 10.13
N ARG A 20 -13.48 0.05 8.80
CA ARG A 20 -14.64 -0.59 8.17
C ARG A 20 -14.78 -2.08 8.52
N PHE A 21 -13.68 -2.74 8.87
CA PHE A 21 -13.67 -4.17 9.23
C PHE A 21 -13.41 -4.41 10.73
N GLY A 22 -13.55 -3.38 11.58
CA GLY A 22 -13.40 -3.49 13.03
C GLY A 22 -11.96 -3.81 13.49
N LYS A 23 -10.95 -3.53 12.67
CA LYS A 23 -9.53 -3.75 12.99
C LYS A 23 -8.87 -2.45 13.49
N THR A 24 -7.79 -2.58 14.27
CA THR A 24 -7.03 -1.44 14.81
C THR A 24 -6.43 -0.59 13.69
N LYS A 25 -6.69 0.73 13.70
CA LYS A 25 -6.34 1.65 12.59
C LYS A 25 -4.85 1.89 12.38
N TRP A 26 -4.13 2.09 13.49
CA TRP A 26 -2.72 2.49 13.48
C TRP A 26 -1.77 1.54 12.73
N PRO A 27 -1.79 0.20 12.94
CA PRO A 27 -0.90 -0.70 12.23
C PRO A 27 -1.15 -0.73 10.72
N PHE A 28 -2.39 -0.54 10.28
CA PHE A 28 -2.72 -0.46 8.86
C PHE A 28 -2.26 0.85 8.21
N GLY A 29 -2.38 1.96 8.94
CA GLY A 29 -1.80 3.22 8.49
C GLY A 29 -0.28 3.14 8.33
N LEU A 30 0.43 2.52 9.31
CA LEU A 30 1.87 2.29 9.22
C LEU A 30 2.25 1.33 8.08
N LEU A 31 1.43 0.30 7.85
CA LEU A 31 1.59 -0.61 6.71
C LEU A 31 1.54 0.15 5.38
N ALA A 32 0.63 1.11 5.22
CA ALA A 32 0.54 1.93 3.99
C ALA A 32 1.84 2.71 3.72
N ILE A 33 2.42 3.27 4.78
CA ILE A 33 3.70 3.99 4.73
C ILE A 33 4.83 3.03 4.33
N ALA A 34 4.90 1.86 4.97
CA ALA A 34 5.90 0.84 4.66
C ALA A 34 5.80 0.36 3.21
N ILE A 35 4.58 0.14 2.69
CA ILE A 35 4.34 -0.24 1.30
C ILE A 35 4.80 0.87 0.35
N TYR A 36 4.43 2.12 0.63
CA TYR A 36 4.83 3.26 -0.20
C TYR A 36 6.35 3.36 -0.31
N PHE A 37 7.06 3.32 0.82
CA PHE A 37 8.54 3.34 0.80
C PHE A 37 9.13 2.09 0.15
N GLY A 38 8.52 0.92 0.34
CA GLY A 38 8.92 -0.31 -0.33
C GLY A 38 8.93 -0.14 -1.85
N PHE A 39 7.82 0.35 -2.44
CA PHE A 39 7.74 0.59 -3.87
C PHE A 39 8.67 1.72 -4.35
N GLN A 40 8.86 2.77 -3.56
CA GLN A 40 9.82 3.84 -3.88
C GLN A 40 11.26 3.32 -3.95
N ILE A 41 11.69 2.52 -2.96
CA ILE A 41 13.02 1.91 -2.93
C ILE A 41 13.18 0.91 -4.08
N THR A 42 12.18 0.07 -4.33
CA THR A 42 12.20 -0.86 -5.47
C THR A 42 12.35 -0.11 -6.79
N PHE A 43 11.60 0.99 -6.99
CA PHE A 43 11.73 1.81 -8.19
C PHE A 43 13.15 2.39 -8.33
N LEU A 44 13.71 2.91 -7.23
CA LEU A 44 15.08 3.44 -7.21
C LEU A 44 16.11 2.38 -7.64
N ILE A 45 15.99 1.16 -7.10
CA ILE A 45 16.88 0.04 -7.45
C ILE A 45 16.70 -0.35 -8.93
N CYS A 46 15.46 -0.54 -9.38
CA CYS A 46 15.18 -0.90 -10.78
C CYS A 46 15.69 0.15 -11.76
N TYR A 47 15.51 1.43 -11.43
CA TYR A 47 15.98 2.53 -12.26
C TYR A 47 17.51 2.63 -12.28
N GLY A 48 18.17 2.49 -11.12
CA GLY A 48 19.63 2.47 -11.07
C GLY A 48 20.25 1.30 -11.84
N ILE A 49 19.61 0.13 -11.82
CA ILE A 49 20.01 -1.01 -12.66
C ILE A 49 19.84 -0.66 -14.15
N TYR A 50 18.70 -0.08 -14.53
CA TYR A 50 18.45 0.34 -15.91
C TYR A 50 19.55 1.30 -16.41
N GLU A 51 19.88 2.35 -15.66
CA GLU A 51 20.93 3.30 -16.00
C GLU A 51 22.31 2.64 -16.17
N ALA A 52 22.64 1.69 -15.30
CA ALA A 52 23.89 0.95 -15.38
C ALA A 52 24.00 0.08 -16.64
N PHE A 53 22.88 -0.45 -17.14
CA PHE A 53 22.85 -1.25 -18.38
C PHE A 53 22.83 -0.41 -19.65
N THR A 54 22.23 0.78 -19.61
CA THR A 54 22.13 1.66 -20.78
C THR A 54 23.30 2.63 -20.91
N ASP A 55 24.24 2.62 -19.96
CA ASP A 55 25.35 3.58 -19.82
C ASP A 55 24.86 5.05 -19.88
N THR A 56 23.59 5.25 -19.50
CA THR A 56 22.98 6.56 -19.39
C THR A 56 23.21 7.04 -17.98
N LEU A 57 24.40 7.57 -17.70
CA LEU A 57 24.65 8.36 -16.50
C LEU A 57 23.90 9.68 -16.65
N SER A 58 22.61 9.66 -16.30
CA SER A 58 21.80 10.86 -16.35
C SER A 58 22.17 11.73 -15.15
N ASP A 59 22.55 12.98 -15.41
CA ASP A 59 22.75 14.02 -14.39
C ASP A 59 21.38 14.51 -13.88
N ASN A 60 20.54 13.56 -13.50
CA ASN A 60 19.17 13.78 -13.10
C ASN A 60 19.18 14.33 -11.67
N ASN A 61 18.69 15.56 -11.51
CA ASN A 61 18.57 16.17 -10.21
C ASN A 61 17.38 15.53 -9.45
N TYR A 62 17.65 14.43 -8.74
CA TYR A 62 16.68 13.64 -7.96
C TYR A 62 16.00 14.43 -6.83
N THR A 63 16.49 15.63 -6.52
CA THR A 63 15.95 16.50 -5.47
C THR A 63 14.74 17.35 -5.94
N GLY A 64 14.45 17.40 -7.24
CA GLY A 64 13.42 18.25 -7.85
C GLY A 64 12.21 17.52 -8.48
N PHE A 65 11.39 18.31 -9.17
CA PHE A 65 10.30 17.83 -10.05
C PHE A 65 10.91 17.29 -11.37
N SER A 66 11.47 16.09 -11.32
CA SER A 66 11.83 15.34 -12.53
C SER A 66 10.68 14.45 -12.97
N ILE A 67 10.57 14.21 -14.29
CA ILE A 67 9.60 13.26 -14.88
C ILE A 67 9.75 11.88 -14.24
N ILE A 68 10.99 11.45 -13.98
CA ILE A 68 11.29 10.18 -13.30
C ILE A 68 10.64 10.13 -11.92
N ASN A 69 10.68 11.24 -11.18
CA ASN A 69 10.11 11.32 -9.82
C ASN A 69 8.57 11.24 -9.85
N ILE A 70 7.93 11.87 -10.85
CA ILE A 70 6.49 11.77 -11.06
C ILE A 70 6.09 10.31 -11.38
N ILE A 71 6.82 9.65 -12.27
CA ILE A 71 6.60 8.23 -12.61
C ILE A 71 6.78 7.36 -11.37
N SER A 72 7.82 7.60 -10.56
CA SER A 72 8.06 6.90 -9.31
C SER A 72 6.89 7.05 -8.32
N TRP A 73 6.34 8.26 -8.16
CA TRP A 73 5.19 8.48 -7.29
C TRP A 73 3.94 7.76 -7.80
N LEU A 74 3.65 7.81 -9.10
CA LEU A 74 2.53 7.10 -9.70
C LEU A 74 2.66 5.58 -9.52
N PHE A 75 3.87 5.05 -9.71
CA PHE A 75 4.17 3.64 -9.47
C PHE A 75 3.93 3.25 -8.00
N ALA A 76 4.40 4.05 -7.05
CA ALA A 76 4.18 3.79 -5.63
C ALA A 76 2.70 3.92 -5.23
N ILE A 77 1.96 4.90 -5.76
CA ILE A 77 0.51 5.05 -5.54
C ILE A 77 -0.24 3.82 -6.08
N ALA A 78 0.11 3.36 -7.28
CA ALA A 78 -0.48 2.16 -7.86
C ALA A 78 -0.20 0.92 -6.99
N GLY A 79 1.03 0.76 -6.52
CA GLY A 79 1.41 -0.33 -5.60
C GLY A 79 0.62 -0.31 -4.29
N VAL A 80 0.50 0.85 -3.66
CA VAL A 80 -0.34 1.05 -2.46
C VAL A 80 -1.81 0.70 -2.76
N TYR A 81 -2.35 1.14 -3.90
CA TYR A 81 -3.73 0.82 -4.26
C TYR A 81 -3.97 -0.68 -4.50
N VAL A 82 -3.03 -1.37 -5.15
CA VAL A 82 -3.12 -2.82 -5.40
C VAL A 82 -3.13 -3.58 -4.07
N VAL A 83 -2.20 -3.26 -3.16
CA VAL A 83 -2.13 -3.93 -1.85
C VAL A 83 -3.38 -3.64 -1.01
N TYR A 84 -3.90 -2.41 -1.07
CA TYR A 84 -5.16 -2.06 -0.44
C TYR A 84 -6.29 -2.97 -0.91
N HIS A 85 -6.43 -3.16 -2.23
CA HIS A 85 -7.52 -3.94 -2.78
C HIS A 85 -7.39 -5.44 -2.44
N ILE A 86 -6.17 -5.96 -2.35
CA ILE A 86 -5.90 -7.31 -1.84
C ILE A 86 -6.37 -7.46 -0.38
N LEU A 87 -6.03 -6.49 0.47
CA LEU A 87 -6.45 -6.47 1.88
C LEU A 87 -7.98 -6.36 2.01
N GLU A 88 -8.60 -5.50 1.21
CA GLU A 88 -10.05 -5.33 1.18
C GLU A 88 -10.76 -6.63 0.81
N LYS A 89 -10.32 -7.32 -0.26
CA LYS A 89 -10.85 -8.63 -0.65
C LYS A 89 -10.69 -9.67 0.46
N LYS A 90 -9.52 -9.68 1.12
CA LYS A 90 -9.24 -10.58 2.24
C LYS A 90 -10.19 -10.33 3.40
N PHE A 91 -10.41 -9.07 3.78
CA PHE A 91 -11.28 -8.72 4.90
C PHE A 91 -12.76 -8.95 4.60
N LYS A 92 -13.21 -8.70 3.37
CA LYS A 92 -14.56 -9.10 2.93
C LYS A 92 -14.76 -10.61 3.07
N LYS A 93 -13.80 -11.42 2.64
CA LYS A 93 -13.84 -12.88 2.77
C LYS A 93 -13.86 -13.34 4.24
N GLU A 94 -13.07 -12.70 5.11
CA GLU A 94 -13.09 -12.98 6.55
C GLU A 94 -14.42 -12.60 7.20
N SER A 95 -14.98 -11.44 6.83
CA SER A 95 -16.26 -10.95 7.33
C SER A 95 -17.43 -11.84 6.93
N LEU A 96 -17.43 -12.38 5.70
CA LEU A 96 -18.46 -13.30 5.21
C LEU A 96 -18.38 -14.69 5.83
N ARG A 97 -17.24 -15.07 6.43
CA ARG A 97 -17.04 -16.38 7.06
C ARG A 97 -17.50 -16.44 8.52
N LYS A 98 -17.62 -15.29 9.18
CA LYS A 98 -18.07 -15.19 10.58
C LYS A 98 -19.55 -15.52 10.86
N PRO A 99 -20.54 -15.24 9.98
CA PRO A 99 -21.95 -15.41 10.33
C PRO A 99 -22.40 -16.87 10.50
N SER A 100 -21.68 -17.84 9.94
CA SER A 100 -22.13 -19.25 9.97
C SER A 100 -21.56 -20.07 11.12
N LEU A 101 -20.39 -19.72 11.68
CA LEU A 101 -19.79 -20.46 12.80
C LEU A 101 -20.53 -20.20 14.12
N GLU A 102 -21.06 -18.99 14.33
CA GLU A 102 -21.80 -18.66 15.55
C GLU A 102 -23.19 -19.33 15.60
N ILE A 103 -23.77 -19.71 14.46
CA ILE A 103 -25.07 -20.41 14.40
C ILE A 103 -24.91 -21.92 14.63
N GLU A 104 -23.77 -22.49 14.25
CA GLU A 104 -23.51 -23.93 14.41
C GLU A 104 -23.17 -24.32 15.87
N GLU A 105 -22.57 -23.43 16.66
CA GLU A 105 -22.32 -23.68 18.09
C GLU A 105 -23.57 -23.62 18.98
N ILE A 106 -24.67 -22.99 18.52
CA ILE A 106 -25.93 -22.91 19.27
C ILE A 106 -26.68 -24.26 19.20
N GLY A 107 -26.57 -25.00 18.10
CA GLY A 107 -27.23 -26.30 17.92
C GLY A 107 -26.54 -27.49 18.59
N ILE A 108 -25.36 -27.31 19.19
CA ILE A 108 -24.58 -28.40 19.82
C ILE A 108 -24.76 -28.41 21.36
N LYS A 109 -25.34 -27.35 21.94
CA LYS A 109 -25.53 -27.21 23.40
C LYS A 109 -26.92 -27.62 23.92
N GLU A 110 -27.77 -28.20 23.09
CA GLU A 110 -29.02 -28.85 23.51
C GLU A 110 -28.93 -30.37 23.43
#